data_AF-A0A7W0FEX2-F1
#
_entry.id   AF-A0A7W0FEX2-F1
#
_cell.length_a   1.000
_cell.length_b   1.000
_cell.length_c   1.000
_cell.angle_alpha   90.00
_cell.angle_beta   90.00
_cell.angle_gamma   90.00
#
_symmetry.space_group_name_H-M   'P 1'
#
loop_
_entity.id
_entity.type
_entity.pdbx_description
1 polymer ?
#
loop_
_entity_poly.entity_id
_entity_poly.type
_entity_poly.pdbx_seq_one_letter_code
_entity_poly.pdbx_strand_id
1 'polypeptide(L)'
;MRIIKPLIIPIVACLIVYILYVAGYVVIPECDPQDRGWGCGKEQSFAKGWIIRATNVGISESGDLRIDLSILNETDDWSAMQAIAGQPAVLKTGSGESINCETVFVSTGGHYIAPGFQIKGYTAGTEAEPQTQLIYVECKGANVEPKSKLLIDVNYVTGQYNYYDKTITQVSTELEVDLDEVLTDLQYPIVTEVEGLVKTPADVIIGLNEVEFSLVDAKRTDTGLEFNWQAYNPSDYPSSLHVGPPPVVGTDGILYGFYKDPGSVAAPLTSPLKTTEWTTTVNAPSDVNGFYIMVSVETGTRLFSSSVIDITDK
;
A
#
# COMPACT_ATOMS: atom_id res chain seq x y z
N MET A 1 -2.43 47.34 63.97
CA MET A 1 -2.03 48.10 62.77
C MET A 1 -0.64 47.66 62.38
N ARG A 2 -0.46 47.12 61.15
CA ARG A 2 0.81 46.95 60.38
C ARG A 2 1.93 46.20 61.14
N ILE A 3 2.36 45.00 60.74
CA ILE A 3 3.24 44.72 59.59
C ILE A 3 3.12 43.21 59.29
N ILE A 4 2.28 42.80 58.33
CA ILE A 4 2.32 41.42 57.76
C ILE A 4 2.29 41.53 56.24
N LYS A 5 3.07 42.47 55.67
CA LYS A 5 3.04 42.77 54.23
C LYS A 5 4.38 42.85 53.50
N PRO A 6 5.59 42.86 54.11
CA PRO A 6 6.80 42.82 53.29
C PRO A 6 7.37 41.40 53.07
N LEU A 7 6.98 40.40 53.86
CA LEU A 7 7.61 39.06 53.79
C LEU A 7 6.88 38.03 52.91
N ILE A 8 5.62 38.28 52.55
CA ILE A 8 4.82 37.33 51.75
C ILE A 8 5.18 37.43 50.27
N ILE A 9 5.56 38.61 49.78
CA ILE A 9 5.88 38.86 48.37
C ILE A 9 7.11 38.05 47.88
N PRO A 10 8.26 38.02 48.60
CA PRO A 10 9.39 37.20 48.15
C PRO A 10 9.11 35.70 48.25
N ILE A 11 8.33 35.26 49.24
CA ILE A 11 7.98 33.84 49.42
C ILE A 11 7.04 33.38 48.31
N VAL A 12 6.04 34.18 47.93
CA VAL A 12 5.14 33.89 46.82
C VAL A 12 5.88 33.94 45.48
N ALA A 13 6.81 34.88 45.29
CA ALA A 13 7.63 34.92 44.08
C ALA A 13 8.55 33.69 43.95
N CYS A 14 9.19 33.24 45.04
CA CYS A 14 9.97 32.01 45.04
C CYS A 14 9.12 30.76 44.82
N LEU A 15 7.89 30.71 45.36
CA LEU A 15 6.95 29.61 45.12
C LEU A 15 6.46 29.57 43.67
N ILE A 16 6.20 30.72 43.05
CA ILE A 16 5.79 30.79 41.63
C ILE A 16 6.94 30.38 40.71
N VAL A 17 8.18 30.80 41.00
CA VAL A 17 9.36 30.35 40.25
C VAL A 17 9.58 28.84 40.42
N TYR A 18 9.37 28.28 41.62
CA TYR A 18 9.45 26.83 41.85
C TYR A 18 8.34 26.06 41.13
N ILE A 19 7.10 26.57 41.12
CA ILE A 19 5.99 25.96 40.36
C ILE A 19 6.26 26.04 38.85
N LEU A 20 6.84 27.13 38.36
CA LEU A 20 7.20 27.27 36.93
C LEU A 20 8.44 26.43 36.53
N TYR A 21 9.36 26.14 37.45
CA TYR A 21 10.50 25.24 37.20
C TYR A 21 10.12 23.76 37.31
N VAL A 22 9.10 23.41 38.10
CA VAL A 22 8.57 22.04 38.24
C VAL A 22 7.42 21.77 37.24
N ALA A 23 6.88 22.82 36.59
CA ALA A 23 6.06 22.70 35.38
C ALA A 23 6.90 22.44 34.11
N GLY A 24 8.05 21.76 34.27
CA GLY A 24 8.65 21.04 33.16
C GLY A 24 7.69 19.94 32.75
N TYR A 25 7.07 20.12 31.56
CA TYR A 25 6.33 19.13 30.80
C TYR A 25 5.63 18.05 31.62
N VAL A 26 4.35 18.27 31.96
CA VAL A 26 3.45 17.12 32.15
C VAL A 26 3.25 16.52 30.77
N VAL A 27 4.14 15.61 30.38
CA VAL A 27 3.82 14.58 29.39
C VAL A 27 2.78 13.71 30.08
N ILE A 28 1.53 13.82 29.63
CA ILE A 28 0.51 12.82 29.95
C ILE A 28 1.02 11.53 29.30
N PRO A 29 1.33 10.45 30.04
CA PRO A 29 1.49 9.17 29.40
C PRO A 29 0.10 8.79 28.90
N GLU A 30 -0.10 8.78 27.58
CA GLU A 30 -1.21 8.06 26.97
C GLU A 30 -0.93 6.55 27.09
N CYS A 31 -1.03 6.02 28.30
CA CYS A 31 -0.86 4.59 28.55
C CYS A 31 -1.84 4.18 29.64
N ASP A 32 -2.97 3.60 29.24
CA ASP A 32 -3.89 2.93 30.15
C ASP A 32 -3.21 1.63 30.64
N PRO A 33 -3.00 1.45 31.96
CA PRO A 33 -2.44 0.21 32.52
C PRO A 33 -3.36 -1.02 32.35
N GLN A 34 -4.54 -0.90 31.73
CA GLN A 34 -5.38 -2.02 31.33
C GLN A 34 -5.28 -2.41 29.86
N ASP A 35 -4.45 -1.72 29.07
CA ASP A 35 -4.30 -2.03 27.66
C ASP A 35 -3.64 -3.41 27.46
N ARG A 36 -4.38 -4.31 26.80
CA ARG A 36 -3.97 -5.69 26.56
C ARG A 36 -3.31 -5.80 25.20
N GLY A 37 -2.07 -5.30 25.09
CA GLY A 37 -1.12 -5.90 24.15
C GLY A 37 -0.40 -4.98 23.17
N TRP A 38 -0.43 -3.66 23.28
CA TRP A 38 0.45 -2.78 22.49
C TRP A 38 1.37 -2.00 23.42
N GLY A 39 2.45 -2.67 23.83
CA GLY A 39 3.42 -2.14 24.78
C GLY A 39 4.24 -1.00 24.19
N CYS A 40 4.36 0.10 24.94
CA CYS A 40 5.41 1.08 24.75
C CYS A 40 6.79 0.40 24.92
N GLY A 41 7.49 0.20 23.81
CA GLY A 41 8.80 -0.43 23.80
C GLY A 41 9.56 -0.15 22.51
N LYS A 42 10.56 0.73 22.63
CA LYS A 42 11.65 1.08 21.69
C LYS A 42 11.28 1.92 20.48
N GLU A 43 12.10 2.94 20.29
CA GLU A 43 12.13 3.86 19.16
C GLU A 43 12.14 3.12 17.81
N GLN A 44 11.01 3.11 17.12
CA GLN A 44 10.93 3.18 15.66
C GLN A 44 9.86 4.22 15.36
N SER A 45 10.23 5.31 14.70
CA SER A 45 9.26 6.27 14.20
C SER A 45 8.30 5.53 13.28
N PHE A 46 7.00 5.60 13.58
CA PHE A 46 5.87 5.16 12.75
C PHE A 46 6.17 5.43 11.26
N ALA A 47 6.24 4.39 10.42
CA ALA A 47 6.60 4.56 9.03
C ALA A 47 5.50 5.35 8.31
N LYS A 48 5.86 6.52 7.75
CA LYS A 48 5.02 7.37 6.89
C LYS A 48 5.30 7.07 5.41
N GLY A 49 5.29 5.80 5.03
CA GLY A 49 5.87 5.33 3.76
C GLY A 49 5.66 3.85 3.49
N TRP A 50 6.39 3.30 2.52
CA TRP A 50 6.38 1.87 2.26
C TRP A 50 7.21 1.12 3.30
N ILE A 51 6.67 0.03 3.84
CA ILE A 51 7.40 -0.93 4.67
C ILE A 51 7.73 -2.14 3.82
N ILE A 52 8.95 -2.67 3.96
CA ILE A 52 9.39 -3.89 3.31
C ILE A 52 9.98 -4.85 4.34
N ARG A 53 9.66 -6.14 4.22
CA ARG A 53 10.05 -7.17 5.20
C ARG A 53 10.54 -8.43 4.51
N ALA A 54 11.58 -9.04 5.07
CA ALA A 54 12.04 -10.36 4.64
C ALA A 54 11.06 -11.44 5.10
N THR A 55 10.67 -12.30 4.18
CA THR A 55 9.78 -13.45 4.44
C THR A 55 10.48 -14.78 4.29
N ASN A 56 11.55 -14.80 3.49
CA ASN A 56 12.46 -15.93 3.37
C ASN A 56 13.85 -15.40 3.02
N VAL A 57 14.88 -16.04 3.57
CA VAL A 57 16.28 -15.86 3.19
C VAL A 57 16.84 -17.25 2.92
N GLY A 58 17.14 -17.53 1.66
CA GLY A 58 17.52 -18.87 1.21
C GLY A 58 18.39 -18.84 -0.03
N ILE A 59 18.59 -20.01 -0.64
CA ILE A 59 19.37 -20.14 -1.87
C ILE A 59 18.40 -20.44 -3.03
N SER A 60 18.54 -19.70 -4.13
CA SER A 60 17.77 -19.90 -5.36
C SER A 60 18.16 -21.21 -6.04
N GLU A 61 17.40 -21.61 -7.06
CA GLU A 61 17.74 -22.76 -7.91
C GLU A 61 19.08 -22.57 -8.65
N SER A 62 19.49 -21.32 -8.92
CA SER A 62 20.79 -21.01 -9.53
C SER A 62 21.97 -21.06 -8.55
N GLY A 63 21.71 -21.29 -7.26
CA GLY A 63 22.73 -21.30 -6.22
C GLY A 63 23.08 -19.92 -5.66
N ASP A 64 22.30 -18.89 -6.00
CA ASP A 64 22.49 -17.52 -5.53
C ASP A 64 21.70 -17.27 -4.25
N LEU A 65 22.13 -16.31 -3.43
CA LEU A 65 21.34 -15.89 -2.29
C LEU A 65 20.05 -15.25 -2.80
N ARG A 66 18.90 -15.71 -2.29
CA ARG A 66 17.57 -15.18 -2.57
C ARG A 66 16.91 -14.71 -1.29
N ILE A 67 16.37 -13.50 -1.34
CA ILE A 67 15.64 -12.86 -0.24
C ILE A 67 14.22 -12.58 -0.76
N ASP A 68 13.25 -13.36 -0.31
CA ASP A 68 11.84 -13.13 -0.64
C ASP A 68 11.26 -12.06 0.29
N LEU A 69 10.48 -11.15 -0.28
CA LEU A 69 10.09 -9.90 0.36
C LEU A 69 8.57 -9.72 0.32
N SER A 70 8.06 -9.00 1.31
CA SER A 70 6.69 -8.48 1.31
C SER A 70 6.71 -6.98 1.51
N ILE A 71 5.82 -6.28 0.82
CA ILE A 71 5.69 -4.82 0.89
C ILE A 71 4.30 -4.43 1.41
N LEU A 72 4.27 -3.46 2.33
CA LEU A 72 3.08 -2.94 2.97
C LEU A 72 3.00 -1.43 2.70
N ASN A 73 1.84 -0.96 2.24
CA ASN A 73 1.59 0.45 2.03
C ASN A 73 1.15 1.13 3.34
N GLU A 74 2.05 1.89 3.98
CA GLU A 74 1.77 2.74 5.15
C GLU A 74 1.99 4.22 4.80
N THR A 75 1.69 4.60 3.56
CA THR A 75 1.81 5.99 3.09
C THR A 75 0.62 6.89 3.51
N ASP A 76 -0.34 6.34 4.25
CA ASP A 76 -1.65 6.95 4.57
C ASP A 76 -2.52 7.31 3.33
N ASP A 77 -2.12 6.85 2.13
CA ASP A 77 -2.83 7.11 0.88
C ASP A 77 -2.67 5.92 -0.08
N TRP A 78 -3.39 5.96 -1.21
CA TRP A 78 -3.18 5.05 -2.32
C TRP A 78 -1.79 5.28 -2.90
N SER A 79 -1.04 4.20 -3.14
CA SER A 79 0.33 4.33 -3.63
C SER A 79 0.74 3.20 -4.57
N ALA A 80 1.57 3.53 -5.55
CA ALA A 80 2.30 2.57 -6.36
C ALA A 80 3.80 2.72 -6.11
N MET A 81 4.53 1.61 -6.06
CA MET A 81 5.96 1.59 -5.75
C MET A 81 6.73 0.66 -6.69
N GLN A 82 7.97 1.03 -6.99
CA GLN A 82 8.92 0.20 -7.73
C GLN A 82 10.35 0.51 -7.33
N ALA A 83 11.22 -0.51 -7.36
CA ALA A 83 12.67 -0.31 -7.35
C ALA A 83 13.10 0.59 -8.52
N ILE A 84 14.14 1.39 -8.30
CA ILE A 84 14.65 2.28 -9.35
C ILE A 84 15.26 1.44 -10.48
N ALA A 85 14.76 1.63 -11.70
CA ALA A 85 15.20 0.88 -12.86
C ALA A 85 16.72 1.01 -13.09
N GLY A 86 17.39 -0.14 -13.21
CA GLY A 86 18.84 -0.21 -13.46
C GLY A 86 19.72 0.06 -12.24
N GLN A 87 19.14 0.18 -11.03
CA GLN A 87 19.89 0.24 -9.79
C GLN A 87 19.86 -1.12 -9.08
N PRO A 88 21.01 -1.69 -8.69
CA PRO A 88 21.04 -2.90 -7.89
C PRO A 88 20.59 -2.61 -6.45
N ALA A 89 20.06 -3.61 -5.77
CA ALA A 89 19.93 -3.56 -4.32
C ALA A 89 21.31 -3.79 -3.69
N VAL A 90 21.54 -3.29 -2.49
CA VAL A 90 22.83 -3.41 -1.79
C VAL A 90 22.66 -4.27 -0.55
N LEU A 91 23.28 -5.44 -0.54
CA LEU A 91 23.44 -6.26 0.65
C LEU A 91 24.63 -5.73 1.46
N LYS A 92 24.36 -5.14 2.61
CA LYS A 92 25.37 -4.80 3.62
C LYS A 92 25.53 -5.97 4.57
N THR A 93 26.68 -6.64 4.57
CA THR A 93 26.96 -7.76 5.46
C THR A 93 27.18 -7.29 6.90
N GLY A 94 27.05 -8.20 7.87
CA GLY A 94 27.36 -7.89 9.27
C GLY A 94 28.82 -7.46 9.53
N SER A 95 29.74 -7.84 8.64
CA SER A 95 31.13 -7.39 8.61
C SER A 95 31.34 -5.99 8.01
N GLY A 96 30.31 -5.41 7.38
CA GLY A 96 30.34 -4.08 6.76
C GLY A 96 30.76 -4.06 5.29
N GLU A 97 30.86 -5.22 4.64
CA GLU A 97 31.03 -5.31 3.19
C GLU A 97 29.71 -5.01 2.47
N SER A 98 29.80 -4.37 1.30
CA SER A 98 28.64 -4.10 0.44
C SER A 98 28.72 -4.94 -0.83
N ILE A 99 27.67 -5.71 -1.09
CA ILE A 99 27.53 -6.55 -2.28
C ILE A 99 26.33 -6.06 -3.09
N ASN A 100 26.54 -5.81 -4.39
CA ASN A 100 25.46 -5.42 -5.30
C ASN A 100 24.67 -6.66 -5.74
N CYS A 101 23.35 -6.57 -5.61
CA CYS A 101 22.39 -7.58 -6.00
C CYS A 101 21.63 -7.07 -7.23
N GLU A 102 22.03 -7.56 -8.41
CA GLU A 102 21.55 -7.07 -9.70
C GLU A 102 20.11 -7.50 -10.01
N THR A 103 19.67 -8.62 -9.46
CA THR A 103 18.32 -9.14 -9.67
C THR A 103 17.39 -8.56 -8.60
N VAL A 104 16.62 -7.54 -8.97
CA VAL A 104 15.68 -6.85 -8.08
C VAL A 104 14.28 -6.86 -8.67
N PHE A 105 13.38 -7.64 -8.07
CA PHE A 105 11.96 -7.65 -8.40
C PHE A 105 11.16 -7.10 -7.21
N VAL A 106 11.18 -5.78 -7.04
CA VAL A 106 10.46 -5.10 -5.95
C VAL A 106 9.54 -4.05 -6.54
N SER A 107 8.25 -4.33 -6.62
CA SER A 107 7.25 -3.43 -7.18
C SER A 107 5.83 -3.86 -6.82
N THR A 108 4.87 -2.95 -7.01
CA THR A 108 3.42 -3.24 -7.03
C THR A 108 2.92 -3.67 -8.42
N GLY A 109 3.82 -3.81 -9.41
CA GLY A 109 3.44 -4.07 -10.80
C GLY A 109 2.85 -2.86 -11.51
N GLY A 110 2.99 -1.67 -10.93
CA GLY A 110 2.38 -0.42 -11.42
C GLY A 110 0.99 -0.13 -10.85
N HIS A 111 0.39 -1.10 -10.16
CA HIS A 111 -0.90 -0.93 -9.50
C HIS A 111 -0.79 -0.05 -8.26
N TYR A 112 -1.85 0.72 -8.00
CA TYR A 112 -2.02 1.46 -6.76
C TYR A 112 -2.59 0.52 -5.70
N ILE A 113 -1.86 0.38 -4.60
CA ILE A 113 -2.21 -0.43 -3.44
C ILE A 113 -2.86 0.48 -2.42
N ALA A 114 -3.92 0.01 -1.78
CA ALA A 114 -4.62 0.76 -0.75
C ALA A 114 -3.77 0.88 0.54
N PRO A 115 -3.93 1.94 1.35
CA PRO A 115 -3.22 2.04 2.61
C PRO A 115 -3.62 0.90 3.56
N GLY A 116 -2.66 0.37 4.31
CA GLY A 116 -2.81 -0.78 5.19
C GLY A 116 -2.78 -2.15 4.48
N PHE A 117 -2.68 -2.17 3.15
CA PHE A 117 -2.58 -3.41 2.38
C PHE A 117 -1.14 -3.85 2.16
N GLN A 118 -0.94 -5.17 2.25
CA GLN A 118 0.32 -5.87 2.08
C GLN A 118 0.24 -6.86 0.91
N ILE A 119 1.31 -6.95 0.14
CA ILE A 119 1.47 -7.93 -0.95
C ILE A 119 2.88 -8.54 -0.93
N LYS A 120 3.02 -9.69 -1.58
CA LYS A 120 4.30 -10.39 -1.79
C LYS A 120 4.55 -10.76 -3.25
N GLY A 121 3.65 -10.36 -4.15
CA GLY A 121 3.76 -10.62 -5.57
C GLY A 121 2.64 -9.97 -6.36
N TYR A 122 2.79 -9.97 -7.68
CA TYR A 122 1.86 -9.36 -8.60
C TYR A 122 1.88 -10.10 -9.95
N THR A 123 0.89 -9.84 -10.80
CA THR A 123 0.88 -10.35 -12.18
C THR A 123 1.80 -9.52 -13.06
N ALA A 124 2.78 -10.17 -13.68
CA ALA A 124 3.74 -9.61 -14.62
C ALA A 124 3.73 -10.40 -15.95
N GLY A 125 4.82 -10.32 -16.71
CA GLY A 125 4.96 -10.97 -18.00
C GLY A 125 4.32 -10.16 -19.13
N THR A 126 3.51 -10.80 -19.95
CA THR A 126 2.73 -10.13 -21.00
C THR A 126 1.25 -10.36 -20.77
N GLU A 127 0.40 -9.53 -21.38
CA GLU A 127 -1.05 -9.76 -21.31
C GLU A 127 -1.47 -11.12 -21.89
N ALA A 128 -0.80 -11.59 -22.94
CA ALA A 128 -1.08 -12.89 -23.56
C ALA A 128 -0.59 -14.07 -22.71
N GLU A 129 0.48 -13.87 -21.94
CA GLU A 129 1.12 -14.88 -21.11
C GLU A 129 1.43 -14.28 -19.72
N PRO A 130 0.39 -14.06 -18.89
CA PRO A 130 0.56 -13.49 -17.57
C PRO A 130 1.27 -14.48 -16.66
N GLN A 131 2.20 -13.98 -15.84
CA GLN A 131 2.94 -14.80 -14.88
C GLN A 131 2.89 -14.16 -13.50
N THR A 132 2.92 -14.99 -12.44
CA THR A 132 3.07 -14.46 -11.08
C THR A 132 4.54 -14.10 -10.85
N GLN A 133 4.80 -12.83 -10.56
CA GLN A 133 6.10 -12.33 -10.14
C GLN A 133 6.08 -12.14 -8.63
N LEU A 134 6.83 -12.97 -7.91
CA LEU A 134 7.08 -12.75 -6.49
C LEU A 134 8.00 -11.54 -6.30
N ILE A 135 7.87 -10.89 -5.15
CA ILE A 135 8.73 -9.78 -4.75
C ILE A 135 9.98 -10.37 -4.09
N TYR A 136 11.15 -10.18 -4.69
CA TYR A 136 12.41 -10.72 -4.16
C TYR A 136 13.64 -10.00 -4.69
N VAL A 137 14.77 -10.24 -4.03
CA VAL A 137 16.10 -9.84 -4.49
C VAL A 137 17.02 -11.06 -4.52
N GLU A 138 17.85 -11.17 -5.56
CA GLU A 138 18.90 -12.19 -5.66
C GLU A 138 20.30 -11.56 -5.73
N CYS A 139 21.20 -12.06 -4.89
CA CYS A 139 22.59 -11.61 -4.75
C CYS A 139 23.54 -12.73 -5.17
N LYS A 140 24.18 -12.55 -6.34
CA LYS A 140 24.99 -13.59 -6.96
C LYS A 140 26.20 -13.98 -6.11
N GLY A 141 26.34 -15.27 -5.79
CA GLY A 141 27.47 -15.81 -5.02
C GLY A 141 27.63 -15.24 -3.60
N ALA A 142 26.63 -14.55 -3.08
CA ALA A 142 26.63 -14.01 -1.72
C ALA A 142 26.12 -15.05 -0.71
N ASN A 143 26.43 -14.83 0.56
CA ASN A 143 25.84 -15.56 1.69
C ASN A 143 25.37 -14.53 2.72
N VAL A 144 24.33 -14.85 3.49
CA VAL A 144 23.86 -13.97 4.58
C VAL A 144 24.66 -14.24 5.85
N GLU A 145 25.26 -13.18 6.37
CA GLU A 145 25.87 -13.14 7.70
C GLU A 145 24.85 -12.59 8.73
N PRO A 146 24.95 -12.94 10.02
CA PRO A 146 24.16 -12.27 11.05
C PRO A 146 24.35 -10.74 11.00
N LYS A 147 23.27 -9.99 11.26
CA LYS A 147 23.19 -8.52 11.18
C LYS A 147 23.32 -7.95 9.77
N SER A 148 23.15 -8.78 8.74
CA SER A 148 23.11 -8.28 7.37
C SER A 148 21.83 -7.49 7.11
N LYS A 149 21.94 -6.48 6.25
CA LYS A 149 20.83 -5.64 5.83
C LYS A 149 20.76 -5.57 4.33
N LEU A 150 19.56 -5.51 3.79
CA LEU A 150 19.33 -5.27 2.37
C LEU A 150 18.80 -3.85 2.19
N LEU A 151 19.43 -3.09 1.29
CA LEU A 151 19.04 -1.74 0.94
C LEU A 151 18.53 -1.70 -0.49
N ILE A 152 17.37 -1.09 -0.69
CA ILE A 152 16.71 -1.03 -2.00
C ILE A 152 16.26 0.40 -2.24
N ASP A 153 16.83 1.04 -3.26
CA ASP A 153 16.34 2.32 -3.73
C ASP A 153 15.02 2.14 -4.49
N VAL A 154 13.99 2.89 -4.08
CA VAL A 154 12.65 2.83 -4.67
C VAL A 154 12.15 4.22 -5.05
N ASN A 155 11.27 4.23 -6.03
CA ASN A 155 10.36 5.34 -6.30
C ASN A 155 8.94 4.91 -5.94
N TYR A 156 8.20 5.77 -5.26
CA TYR A 156 6.77 5.58 -5.09
C TYR A 156 6.02 6.88 -5.36
N VAL A 157 4.76 6.74 -5.77
CA VAL A 157 3.83 7.85 -6.02
C VAL A 157 2.63 7.67 -5.09
N THR A 158 2.06 8.76 -4.59
CA THR A 158 0.89 8.73 -3.70
C THR A 158 -0.28 9.52 -4.27
N GLY A 159 -1.48 9.21 -3.78
CA GLY A 159 -2.72 9.91 -4.10
C GLY A 159 -3.35 9.47 -5.42
N GLN A 160 -4.02 10.42 -6.08
CA GLN A 160 -4.69 10.15 -7.34
C GLN A 160 -3.69 9.87 -8.47
N TYR A 161 -4.02 8.89 -9.31
CA TYR A 161 -3.26 8.65 -10.52
C TYR A 161 -3.55 9.74 -11.56
N ASN A 162 -2.50 10.40 -12.05
CA ASN A 162 -2.58 11.43 -13.08
C ASN A 162 -1.99 10.88 -14.38
N TYR A 163 -2.83 10.72 -15.39
CA TYR A 163 -2.43 10.17 -16.69
C TYR A 163 -1.38 11.03 -17.41
N TYR A 164 -1.48 12.35 -17.28
CA TYR A 164 -0.60 13.27 -18.01
C TYR A 164 0.73 13.49 -17.31
N ASP A 165 0.75 13.44 -15.98
CA ASP A 165 1.96 13.52 -15.17
C ASP A 165 1.93 12.49 -14.04
N LYS A 166 2.41 11.29 -14.37
CA LYS A 166 2.43 10.14 -13.47
C LYS A 166 3.45 10.29 -12.34
N THR A 167 4.30 11.30 -12.39
CA THR A 167 5.43 11.51 -11.46
C THR A 167 5.24 12.70 -10.55
N ILE A 168 4.10 13.40 -10.64
CA ILE A 168 3.85 14.65 -9.92
C ILE A 168 3.96 14.53 -8.39
N THR A 169 3.62 13.36 -7.83
CA THR A 169 3.73 13.03 -6.39
C THR A 169 4.86 12.04 -6.10
N GLN A 170 5.80 11.86 -7.03
CA GLN A 170 6.86 10.87 -6.86
C GLN A 170 7.83 11.25 -5.74
N VAL A 171 8.12 10.27 -4.90
CA VAL A 171 9.15 10.32 -3.86
C VAL A 171 10.17 9.22 -4.13
N SER A 172 11.45 9.57 -4.03
CA SER A 172 12.57 8.62 -4.08
C SER A 172 13.12 8.41 -2.67
N THR A 173 13.30 7.16 -2.26
CA THR A 173 13.85 6.81 -0.94
C THR A 173 14.59 5.48 -1.00
N GLU A 174 15.49 5.26 -0.05
CA GLU A 174 16.07 3.94 0.22
C GLU A 174 15.18 3.25 1.25
N LEU A 175 14.86 1.98 1.01
CA LEU A 175 14.23 1.10 1.98
C LEU A 175 15.28 0.14 2.56
N GLU A 176 15.22 -0.08 3.86
CA GLU A 176 16.11 -1.00 4.58
C GLU A 176 15.33 -2.21 5.09
N VAL A 177 15.86 -3.40 4.84
CA VAL A 177 15.34 -4.68 5.34
C VAL A 177 16.36 -5.29 6.29
N ASP A 178 15.95 -5.60 7.51
CA ASP A 178 16.74 -6.41 8.44
C ASP A 178 16.60 -7.90 8.08
N LEU A 179 17.71 -8.56 7.78
CA LEU A 179 17.72 -9.98 7.39
C LEU A 179 17.78 -10.93 8.59
N ASP A 180 18.00 -10.43 9.81
CA ASP A 180 17.86 -11.21 11.03
C ASP A 180 16.38 -11.36 11.44
N GLU A 181 15.50 -10.49 10.94
CA GLU A 181 14.06 -10.46 11.23
C GLU A 181 13.22 -11.04 10.08
N VAL A 182 13.37 -12.36 9.85
CA VAL A 182 12.55 -13.07 8.85
C VAL A 182 11.16 -13.38 9.41
N LEU A 183 10.11 -12.87 8.77
CA LEU A 183 8.72 -13.03 9.18
C LEU A 183 7.99 -14.04 8.29
N THR A 184 7.60 -15.17 8.86
CA THR A 184 6.93 -16.26 8.13
C THR A 184 5.40 -16.21 8.21
N ASP A 185 4.86 -15.59 9.27
CA ASP A 185 3.43 -15.60 9.57
C ASP A 185 2.78 -14.23 9.30
N LEU A 186 3.06 -13.67 8.13
CA LEU A 186 2.50 -12.39 7.70
C LEU A 186 1.03 -12.53 7.29
N GLN A 187 0.24 -11.51 7.62
CA GLN A 187 -1.16 -11.40 7.21
C GLN A 187 -1.29 -10.77 5.82
N TYR A 188 -2.29 -11.23 5.07
CA TYR A 188 -2.62 -10.72 3.74
C TYR A 188 -4.15 -10.73 3.52
N PRO A 189 -4.68 -9.80 2.71
CA PRO A 189 -3.98 -8.64 2.16
C PRO A 189 -4.02 -7.43 3.11
N ILE A 190 -4.81 -7.44 4.17
CA ILE A 190 -4.96 -6.32 5.11
C ILE A 190 -4.12 -6.57 6.36
N VAL A 191 -3.27 -5.61 6.71
CA VAL A 191 -2.49 -5.60 7.96
C VAL A 191 -3.00 -4.52 8.90
N THR A 192 -3.31 -3.34 8.36
CA THR A 192 -3.84 -2.20 9.09
C THR A 192 -5.21 -1.86 8.54
N GLU A 193 -6.26 -1.97 9.35
CA GLU A 193 -7.61 -1.58 8.95
C GLU A 193 -7.73 -0.05 8.91
N VAL A 194 -8.23 0.47 7.79
CA VAL A 194 -8.52 1.90 7.62
C VAL A 194 -10.03 2.07 7.51
N GLU A 195 -10.63 2.79 8.46
CA GLU A 195 -12.08 2.98 8.52
C GLU A 195 -12.61 3.62 7.23
N GLY A 196 -13.64 3.01 6.64
CA GLY A 196 -14.29 3.51 5.42
C GLY A 196 -13.51 3.31 4.12
N LEU A 197 -12.33 2.70 4.15
CA LEU A 197 -11.52 2.42 2.95
C LEU A 197 -12.13 1.31 2.09
N VAL A 198 -12.54 0.21 2.74
CA VAL A 198 -13.10 -0.97 2.07
C VAL A 198 -14.59 -0.78 1.86
N LYS A 199 -15.00 -0.81 0.59
CA LYS A 199 -16.40 -0.72 0.15
C LYS A 199 -17.00 -2.10 -0.01
N THR A 200 -18.31 -2.18 0.13
CA THR A 200 -19.12 -3.33 -0.27
C THR A 200 -19.47 -3.26 -1.77
N PRO A 201 -19.84 -4.38 -2.41
CA PRO A 201 -20.29 -4.35 -3.81
C PRO A 201 -21.49 -3.42 -4.07
N ALA A 202 -22.33 -3.18 -3.05
CA ALA A 202 -23.50 -2.29 -3.15
C ALA A 202 -23.15 -0.79 -3.11
N ASP A 203 -21.93 -0.43 -2.74
CA ASP A 203 -21.52 0.97 -2.64
C ASP A 203 -21.29 1.59 -4.02
N VAL A 204 -21.78 2.81 -4.18
CA VAL A 204 -21.56 3.60 -5.39
C VAL A 204 -20.22 4.33 -5.30
N ILE A 205 -19.47 4.31 -6.40
CA ILE A 205 -18.27 5.10 -6.64
C ILE A 205 -18.65 6.21 -7.63
N ILE A 206 -18.41 7.46 -7.24
CA ILE A 206 -18.72 8.62 -8.09
C ILE A 206 -17.52 8.93 -8.98
N GLY A 207 -17.74 8.83 -10.29
CA GLY A 207 -16.76 9.15 -11.31
C GLY A 207 -16.91 10.57 -11.88
N LEU A 208 -16.17 10.83 -12.96
CA LEU A 208 -16.20 12.06 -13.73
C LEU A 208 -17.65 12.37 -14.19
N ASN A 209 -18.01 13.65 -14.16
CA ASN A 209 -19.36 14.13 -14.48
C ASN A 209 -20.48 13.50 -13.64
N GLU A 210 -20.16 13.15 -12.38
CA GLU A 210 -21.11 12.53 -11.44
C GLU A 210 -21.66 11.18 -11.91
N VAL A 211 -20.97 10.49 -12.83
CA VAL A 211 -21.36 9.15 -13.25
C VAL A 211 -21.26 8.20 -12.05
N GLU A 212 -22.37 7.54 -11.73
CA GLU A 212 -22.46 6.57 -10.65
C GLU A 212 -22.00 5.21 -11.14
N PHE A 213 -20.89 4.70 -10.61
CA PHE A 213 -20.29 3.42 -10.95
C PHE A 213 -20.44 2.43 -9.80
N SER A 214 -20.82 1.19 -10.08
CA SER A 214 -20.96 0.14 -9.06
C SER A 214 -20.74 -1.25 -9.63
N LEU A 215 -20.36 -2.18 -8.74
CA LEU A 215 -20.24 -3.60 -9.04
C LEU A 215 -21.61 -4.26 -8.90
N VAL A 216 -22.15 -4.80 -10.00
CA VAL A 216 -23.44 -5.49 -10.00
C VAL A 216 -23.27 -6.92 -9.49
N ASP A 217 -22.24 -7.60 -9.96
CA ASP A 217 -22.00 -9.00 -9.63
C ASP A 217 -20.52 -9.37 -9.78
N ALA A 218 -20.07 -10.31 -8.96
CA ALA A 218 -18.74 -10.90 -9.04
C ALA A 218 -18.87 -12.41 -8.96
N LYS A 219 -18.33 -13.10 -9.98
CA LYS A 219 -18.43 -14.55 -10.13
C LYS A 219 -17.06 -15.18 -10.24
N ARG A 220 -16.88 -16.30 -9.54
CA ARG A 220 -15.79 -17.23 -9.77
C ARG A 220 -15.99 -17.97 -11.09
N THR A 221 -14.92 -18.11 -11.87
CA THR A 221 -14.86 -18.90 -13.10
C THR A 221 -13.75 -19.93 -12.99
N ASP A 222 -13.65 -20.84 -13.97
CA ASP A 222 -12.60 -21.86 -14.00
C ASP A 222 -11.18 -21.27 -14.09
N THR A 223 -11.05 -20.05 -14.60
CA THR A 223 -9.75 -19.39 -14.85
C THR A 223 -9.51 -18.16 -13.98
N GLY A 224 -10.48 -17.77 -13.13
CA GLY A 224 -10.35 -16.62 -12.25
C GLY A 224 -11.70 -16.02 -11.84
N LEU A 225 -11.89 -14.72 -12.10
CA LEU A 225 -13.05 -13.95 -11.71
C LEU A 225 -13.63 -13.17 -12.89
N GLU A 226 -14.95 -13.06 -12.91
CA GLU A 226 -15.72 -12.22 -13.83
C GLU A 226 -16.50 -11.18 -13.02
N PHE A 227 -16.44 -9.92 -13.44
CA PHE A 227 -17.10 -8.80 -12.79
C PHE A 227 -18.09 -8.16 -13.76
N ASN A 228 -19.34 -8.04 -13.33
CA ASN A 228 -20.35 -7.27 -14.04
C ASN A 228 -20.47 -5.89 -13.41
N TRP A 229 -20.29 -4.84 -14.20
CA TRP A 229 -20.28 -3.46 -13.79
C TRP A 229 -21.45 -2.71 -14.39
N GLN A 230 -21.90 -1.67 -13.69
CA GLN A 230 -22.84 -0.70 -14.25
C GLN A 230 -22.35 0.73 -14.02
N ALA A 231 -22.68 1.59 -14.97
CA ALA A 231 -22.53 3.03 -14.87
C ALA A 231 -23.86 3.71 -15.18
N TYR A 232 -24.37 4.53 -14.26
CA TYR A 232 -25.51 5.42 -14.48
C TYR A 232 -25.03 6.85 -14.69
N ASN A 233 -25.51 7.48 -15.76
CA ASN A 233 -25.19 8.87 -16.07
C ASN A 233 -26.38 9.77 -15.68
N PRO A 234 -26.28 10.57 -14.60
CA PRO A 234 -27.36 11.45 -14.17
C PRO A 234 -27.49 12.72 -15.03
N SER A 235 -26.55 12.99 -15.93
CA SER A 235 -26.53 14.23 -16.72
C SER A 235 -27.37 14.16 -18.01
N ASP A 236 -27.65 15.34 -18.59
CA ASP A 236 -28.33 15.50 -19.88
C ASP A 236 -27.41 15.27 -21.09
N TYR A 237 -26.12 14.98 -20.88
CA TYR A 237 -25.12 14.81 -21.92
C TYR A 237 -24.49 13.42 -21.84
N PRO A 238 -24.09 12.81 -22.97
CA PRO A 238 -23.42 11.52 -22.93
C PRO A 238 -22.06 11.65 -22.21
N SER A 239 -21.75 10.70 -21.34
CA SER A 239 -20.52 10.67 -20.55
C SER A 239 -19.73 9.41 -20.83
N SER A 240 -18.41 9.54 -20.95
CA SER A 240 -17.47 8.44 -21.09
C SER A 240 -16.67 8.36 -19.80
N LEU A 241 -16.82 7.26 -19.06
CA LEU A 241 -16.13 7.05 -17.78
C LEU A 241 -15.00 6.04 -17.98
N HIS A 242 -13.75 6.46 -17.84
CA HIS A 242 -12.64 5.52 -17.85
C HIS A 242 -12.56 4.78 -16.51
N VAL A 243 -12.51 3.45 -16.58
CA VAL A 243 -12.33 2.55 -15.44
C VAL A 243 -11.17 1.63 -15.78
N GLY A 244 -10.13 1.64 -14.95
CA GLY A 244 -8.98 0.76 -15.12
C GLY A 244 -9.39 -0.71 -15.00
N PRO A 245 -8.71 -1.65 -15.70
CA PRO A 245 -8.92 -3.07 -15.48
C PRO A 245 -8.64 -3.38 -14.00
N PRO A 246 -9.62 -3.91 -13.27
CA PRO A 246 -9.51 -4.00 -11.81
C PRO A 246 -8.63 -5.19 -11.44
N PRO A 247 -7.42 -5.04 -10.89
CA PRO A 247 -6.75 -6.16 -10.22
C PRO A 247 -7.54 -6.62 -8.97
N VAL A 248 -7.24 -7.83 -8.54
CA VAL A 248 -7.66 -8.34 -7.23
C VAL A 248 -6.47 -8.80 -6.42
N VAL A 249 -6.48 -8.56 -5.11
CA VAL A 249 -5.50 -9.13 -4.19
C VAL A 249 -6.15 -10.27 -3.40
N GLY A 250 -5.51 -11.43 -3.36
CA GLY A 250 -5.98 -12.60 -2.62
C GLY A 250 -5.39 -12.71 -1.22
N THR A 251 -5.90 -13.66 -0.42
CA THR A 251 -5.36 -14.01 0.91
C THR A 251 -3.97 -14.60 0.87
N ASP A 252 -3.50 -15.00 -0.30
CA ASP A 252 -2.13 -15.46 -0.51
C ASP A 252 -1.14 -14.28 -0.67
N GLY A 253 -1.63 -13.03 -0.75
CA GLY A 253 -0.81 -11.83 -0.86
C GLY A 253 -0.35 -11.52 -2.28
N ILE A 254 -0.95 -12.15 -3.30
CA ILE A 254 -0.64 -11.89 -4.71
C ILE A 254 -1.69 -10.96 -5.31
N LEU A 255 -1.22 -9.93 -6.01
CA LEU A 255 -2.06 -9.04 -6.80
C LEU A 255 -2.26 -9.59 -8.22
N TYR A 256 -3.44 -10.15 -8.47
CA TYR A 256 -3.84 -10.71 -9.74
C TYR A 256 -4.43 -9.67 -10.69
N GLY A 257 -4.03 -9.73 -11.96
CA GLY A 257 -4.47 -8.80 -13.00
C GLY A 257 -3.30 -8.05 -13.61
N PHE A 258 -3.15 -8.17 -14.92
CA PHE A 258 -2.10 -7.47 -15.65
C PHE A 258 -2.36 -5.96 -15.60
N TYR A 259 -1.36 -5.18 -15.18
CA TYR A 259 -1.50 -3.73 -15.10
C TYR A 259 -1.70 -3.11 -16.49
N LYS A 260 -2.72 -2.27 -16.60
CA LYS A 260 -2.89 -1.35 -17.72
C LYS A 260 -3.17 0.03 -17.18
N ASP A 261 -2.63 1.01 -17.88
CA ASP A 261 -2.94 2.41 -17.63
C ASP A 261 -4.45 2.66 -17.76
N PRO A 262 -5.14 3.13 -16.70
CA PRO A 262 -6.58 3.32 -16.72
C PRO A 262 -7.02 4.39 -17.74
N GLY A 263 -6.14 5.31 -18.13
CA GLY A 263 -6.43 6.30 -19.18
C GLY A 263 -6.29 5.75 -20.61
N SER A 264 -5.70 4.57 -20.78
CA SER A 264 -5.47 3.94 -22.09
C SER A 264 -6.48 2.85 -22.45
N VAL A 265 -7.35 2.45 -21.52
CA VAL A 265 -8.40 1.46 -21.77
C VAL A 265 -9.66 2.10 -22.34
N ALA A 266 -10.46 1.31 -23.07
CA ALA A 266 -11.71 1.78 -23.64
C ALA A 266 -12.71 2.15 -22.52
N ALA A 267 -13.28 3.34 -22.61
CA ALA A 267 -14.32 3.80 -21.70
C ALA A 267 -15.71 3.57 -22.31
N PRO A 268 -16.64 2.93 -21.58
CA PRO A 268 -18.02 2.78 -22.03
C PRO A 268 -18.70 4.16 -22.13
N LEU A 269 -19.38 4.40 -23.25
CA LEU A 269 -20.22 5.58 -23.43
C LEU A 269 -21.57 5.35 -22.78
N THR A 270 -21.92 6.18 -21.80
CA THR A 270 -23.20 6.11 -21.10
C THR A 270 -24.09 7.27 -21.55
N SER A 271 -25.23 6.92 -22.15
CA SER A 271 -26.20 7.91 -22.65
C SER A 271 -26.84 8.71 -21.49
N PRO A 272 -27.35 9.92 -21.76
CA PRO A 272 -28.01 10.75 -20.75
C PRO A 272 -29.14 10.01 -20.03
N LEU A 273 -29.19 10.09 -18.70
CA LEU A 273 -30.23 9.47 -17.86
C LEU A 273 -30.41 7.96 -18.13
N LYS A 274 -29.33 7.27 -18.52
CA LYS A 274 -29.31 5.83 -18.81
C LYS A 274 -28.20 5.13 -18.05
N THR A 275 -28.35 3.82 -17.99
CA THR A 275 -27.39 2.88 -17.44
C THR A 275 -26.73 2.09 -18.57
N THR A 276 -25.42 1.93 -18.49
CA THR A 276 -24.63 1.05 -19.34
C THR A 276 -24.00 -0.02 -18.47
N GLU A 277 -24.01 -1.27 -18.94
CA GLU A 277 -23.39 -2.41 -18.26
C GLU A 277 -22.27 -3.00 -19.12
N TRP A 278 -21.25 -3.55 -18.47
CA TRP A 278 -20.17 -4.28 -19.14
C TRP A 278 -19.48 -5.25 -18.19
N THR A 279 -18.70 -6.15 -18.77
CA THR A 279 -17.99 -7.20 -18.04
C THR A 279 -16.49 -7.02 -18.12
N THR A 280 -15.78 -7.32 -17.03
CA THR A 280 -14.33 -7.50 -17.03
C THR A 280 -13.97 -8.83 -16.39
N THR A 281 -12.75 -9.31 -16.66
CA THR A 281 -12.25 -10.58 -16.13
C THR A 281 -10.84 -10.43 -15.58
N VAL A 282 -10.53 -11.20 -14.55
CA VAL A 282 -9.17 -11.30 -13.99
C VAL A 282 -8.82 -12.76 -13.80
N ASN A 283 -7.65 -13.15 -14.29
CA ASN A 283 -7.13 -14.50 -14.06
C ASN A 283 -6.58 -14.60 -12.64
N ALA A 284 -7.03 -15.60 -11.90
CA ALA A 284 -6.54 -15.91 -10.55
C ALA A 284 -6.59 -17.44 -10.34
N PRO A 285 -5.61 -18.05 -9.65
CA PRO A 285 -5.61 -19.48 -9.35
C PRO A 285 -6.87 -19.91 -8.61
N SER A 286 -7.39 -21.09 -8.94
CA SER A 286 -8.67 -21.60 -8.45
C SER A 286 -8.69 -21.88 -6.94
N ASP A 287 -7.53 -22.09 -6.33
CA ASP A 287 -7.31 -22.39 -4.92
C ASP A 287 -7.14 -21.16 -4.02
N VAL A 288 -6.99 -19.96 -4.59
CA VAL A 288 -6.91 -18.70 -3.84
C VAL A 288 -8.31 -18.12 -3.63
N ASN A 289 -8.55 -17.50 -2.46
CA ASN A 289 -9.84 -16.92 -2.08
C ASN A 289 -9.65 -15.57 -1.34
N GLY A 290 -10.74 -15.04 -0.79
CA GLY A 290 -10.73 -13.84 0.05
C GLY A 290 -10.23 -12.61 -0.69
N PHE A 291 -10.75 -12.40 -1.90
CA PHE A 291 -10.29 -11.35 -2.79
C PHE A 291 -10.82 -9.97 -2.42
N TYR A 292 -10.01 -8.95 -2.68
CA TYR A 292 -10.41 -7.56 -2.71
C TYR A 292 -10.07 -6.96 -4.07
N ILE A 293 -11.04 -6.28 -4.69
CA ILE A 293 -10.84 -5.56 -5.95
C ILE A 293 -10.19 -4.21 -5.65
N MET A 294 -9.12 -3.86 -6.37
CA MET A 294 -8.58 -2.49 -6.36
C MET A 294 -8.89 -1.85 -7.71
N VAL A 295 -9.86 -0.94 -7.77
CA VAL A 295 -10.32 -0.34 -9.02
C VAL A 295 -10.03 1.16 -9.05
N SER A 296 -9.53 1.65 -10.19
CA SER A 296 -9.26 3.07 -10.42
C SER A 296 -10.28 3.65 -11.39
N VAL A 297 -10.98 4.71 -10.98
CA VAL A 297 -12.07 5.34 -11.73
C VAL A 297 -11.71 6.79 -12.01
N GLU A 298 -11.93 7.24 -13.25
CA GLU A 298 -11.72 8.64 -13.62
C GLU A 298 -12.67 9.55 -12.82
N THR A 299 -12.13 10.57 -12.17
CA THR A 299 -12.85 11.49 -11.28
C THR A 299 -12.61 12.97 -11.63
N GLY A 300 -11.55 13.26 -12.39
CA GLY A 300 -11.26 14.58 -12.94
C GLY A 300 -10.67 14.44 -14.34
N THR A 301 -10.22 15.54 -14.95
CA THR A 301 -9.63 15.54 -16.30
C THR A 301 -8.39 14.64 -16.35
N ARG A 302 -8.58 13.37 -16.70
CA ARG A 302 -7.56 12.29 -16.64
C ARG A 302 -6.91 12.10 -15.26
N LEU A 303 -7.66 12.38 -14.20
CA LEU A 303 -7.32 12.04 -12.82
C LEU A 303 -8.16 10.86 -12.37
N PHE A 304 -7.52 9.89 -11.72
CA PHE A 304 -8.15 8.64 -11.31
C PHE A 304 -8.04 8.46 -9.81
N SER A 305 -9.18 8.20 -9.18
CA SER A 305 -9.26 7.84 -7.76
C SER A 305 -9.44 6.33 -7.66
N SER A 306 -8.73 5.73 -6.71
CA SER A 306 -8.80 4.29 -6.47
C SER A 306 -9.78 3.95 -5.35
N SER A 307 -10.33 2.74 -5.38
CA SER A 307 -11.25 2.21 -4.39
C SER A 307 -11.00 0.72 -4.17
N VAL A 308 -11.18 0.26 -2.93
CA VAL A 308 -11.18 -1.18 -2.61
C VAL A 308 -12.63 -1.66 -2.50
N ILE A 309 -12.96 -2.78 -3.15
CA ILE A 309 -14.25 -3.45 -3.00
C ILE A 309 -14.02 -4.86 -2.44
N ASP A 310 -14.69 -5.18 -1.34
CA ASP A 310 -14.68 -6.51 -0.73
C ASP A 310 -15.52 -7.49 -1.57
N ILE A 311 -14.86 -8.56 -2.03
CA ILE A 311 -15.50 -9.71 -2.68
C ILE A 311 -15.02 -11.02 -2.06
N THR A 312 -14.70 -11.00 -0.76
CA THR A 312 -14.13 -12.14 -0.02
C THR A 312 -15.05 -13.36 0.02
N ASP A 313 -16.35 -13.17 -0.23
CA ASP A 313 -17.37 -14.22 -0.30
C ASP A 313 -17.41 -14.95 -1.66
N LYS A 314 -16.55 -14.60 -2.61
CA LYS A 314 -16.51 -15.15 -3.98
C LYS A 314 -15.41 -16.17 -4.22
#